data_AF-A0ABC8KS89-F1
#
_entry.id   AF-A0ABC8KS89-F1
#
_cell.length_a   1.000
_cell.length_b   1.000
_cell.length_c   1.000
_cell.angle_alpha   90.00
_cell.angle_beta   90.00
_cell.angle_gamma   90.00
#
_symmetry.space_group_name_H-M   'P 1'
#
loop_
_entity.id
_entity.type
_entity.pdbx_description
1 polymer ?
#
loop_
_entity_poly.entity_id
_entity_poly.type
_entity_poly.pdbx_seq_one_letter_code
_entity_poly.pdbx_strand_id
1 'polypeptide(L)'
;MSSNQFHGSMLQEAYTSGMNDRTNHYRRILNMYMRFHEAVVAKHDAQVEVYRIFGKLELFDEIFNDGVMNHVKDKLEQELTLAHARLVDVKVPNLD
;
A
#
# COMPACT_ATOMS: atom_id res chain seq x y z
N MET A 1 48.75 19.38 18.83
CA MET A 1 48.40 18.29 17.87
C MET A 1 49.13 18.59 16.56
N SER A 2 49.82 17.62 15.96
CA SER A 2 50.55 17.85 14.70
C SER A 2 49.60 17.91 13.50
N SER A 3 49.95 18.64 12.43
CA SER A 3 49.08 18.78 11.25
C SER A 3 48.70 17.44 10.62
N ASN A 4 49.59 16.43 10.67
CA ASN A 4 49.32 15.08 10.19
C ASN A 4 48.22 14.35 10.97
N GLN A 5 48.11 14.54 12.29
CA GLN A 5 47.02 13.95 13.07
C GLN A 5 45.67 14.61 12.75
N PHE A 6 45.67 15.92 12.50
CA PHE A 6 44.48 16.68 12.15
C PHE A 6 43.96 16.35 10.74
N HIS A 7 44.87 16.11 9.79
CA HIS A 7 44.52 15.69 8.43
C HIS A 7 43.99 14.25 8.40
N GLY A 8 44.56 13.36 9.21
CA GLY A 8 44.08 11.97 9.36
C GLY A 8 42.67 11.89 9.95
N SER A 9 42.35 12.69 10.98
CA SER A 9 41.01 12.73 11.56
C SER A 9 39.96 13.28 10.59
N MET A 10 40.30 14.33 9.83
CA MET A 10 39.41 14.92 8.83
C MET A 10 39.06 13.95 7.69
N LEU A 11 40.03 13.15 7.21
CA LEU A 11 39.78 12.12 6.21
C LEU A 11 38.86 11.01 6.73
N GLN A 12 39.05 10.59 7.98
CA GLN A 12 38.22 9.58 8.61
C GLN A 12 36.77 10.07 8.79
N GLU A 13 36.60 11.30 9.25
CA GLU A 13 35.28 11.95 9.39
C GLU A 13 34.56 12.06 8.04
N ALA A 14 35.25 12.51 6.98
CA ALA A 14 34.68 12.62 5.65
C ALA A 14 34.25 11.24 5.10
N TYR A 15 35.06 10.20 5.29
CA TYR A 15 34.72 8.84 4.89
C TYR A 15 33.48 8.32 5.64
N THR A 16 33.44 8.49 6.97
CA THR A 16 32.30 8.08 7.79
C THR A 16 31.02 8.84 7.40
N SER A 17 31.11 10.15 7.15
CA SER A 17 29.98 10.95 6.68
C SER A 17 29.46 10.41 5.35
N GLY A 18 30.34 10.19 4.38
CA GLY A 18 29.94 9.66 3.06
C GLY A 18 29.30 8.27 3.13
N MET A 19 29.77 7.41 4.05
CA MET A 19 29.15 6.10 4.28
C MET A 19 27.75 6.23 4.91
N ASN A 20 27.58 7.14 5.86
CA ASN A 20 26.30 7.41 6.48
C ASN A 20 25.30 7.99 5.47
N ASP A 21 25.73 8.95 4.65
CA ASP A 21 24.88 9.58 3.63
C ASP A 21 24.39 8.55 2.60
N ARG A 22 25.30 7.69 2.13
CA ARG A 22 24.97 6.59 1.22
C ARG A 22 24.00 5.59 1.85
N THR A 23 24.24 5.23 3.10
CA THR A 23 23.34 4.31 3.83
C THR A 23 21.96 4.92 4.00
N ASN A 24 21.88 6.20 4.37
CA ASN A 24 20.60 6.91 4.52
C ASN A 24 19.86 7.04 3.20
N HIS A 25 20.57 7.30 2.10
CA HIS A 25 20.02 7.33 0.76
C HIS A 25 19.33 6.01 0.40
N TYR A 26 20.03 4.87 0.54
CA TYR A 26 19.45 3.56 0.24
C TYR A 26 18.32 3.17 1.21
N ARG A 27 18.42 3.51 2.50
CA ARG A 27 17.32 3.31 3.45
C ARG A 27 16.07 4.06 3.04
N ARG A 28 16.20 5.32 2.58
CA ARG A 28 15.06 6.11 2.10
C ARG A 28 14.40 5.45 0.90
N ILE A 29 15.18 4.98 -0.07
CA ILE A 29 14.68 4.25 -1.24
C ILE A 29 13.94 2.99 -0.81
N LEU A 30 14.55 2.16 0.03
CA LEU A 30 13.93 0.93 0.53
C LEU A 30 12.61 1.20 1.25
N ASN A 31 12.57 2.23 2.10
CA ASN A 31 11.36 2.62 2.80
C ASN A 31 10.25 3.08 1.84
N MET A 32 10.59 3.77 0.75
CA MET A 32 9.61 4.12 -0.29
C MET A 32 9.04 2.86 -0.97
N TYR A 33 9.90 1.93 -1.37
CA TYR A 33 9.46 0.67 -1.99
C TYR A 33 8.61 -0.19 -1.04
N MET A 34 8.96 -0.26 0.24
CA MET A 34 8.16 -0.97 1.24
C MET A 34 6.75 -0.39 1.36
N ARG A 35 6.65 0.94 1.52
CA ARG A 35 5.34 1.62 1.60
C ARG A 35 4.52 1.46 0.32
N PHE A 36 5.18 1.50 -0.84
CA PHE A 36 4.52 1.23 -2.11
C PHE A 36 3.97 -0.19 -2.17
N HIS A 37 4.78 -1.19 -1.79
CA HIS A 37 4.36 -2.57 -1.78
C HIS A 37 3.17 -2.80 -0.84
N GLU A 38 3.23 -2.27 0.38
CA GLU A 38 2.12 -2.32 1.35
C GLU A 38 0.84 -1.70 0.78
N ALA A 39 0.95 -0.55 0.11
CA ALA A 39 -0.19 0.10 -0.52
C ALA A 39 -0.78 -0.70 -1.68
N VAL A 40 0.07 -1.35 -2.49
CA VAL A 40 -0.38 -2.24 -3.58
C VAL A 40 -1.13 -3.43 -3.01
N VAL A 41 -0.61 -4.07 -1.96
CA VAL A 41 -1.27 -5.19 -1.28
C VAL A 41 -2.64 -4.75 -0.73
N ALA A 42 -2.68 -3.62 -0.01
CA ALA A 42 -3.95 -3.09 0.52
C ALA A 42 -4.96 -2.79 -0.60
N LYS A 43 -4.51 -2.30 -1.75
CA LYS A 43 -5.38 -2.04 -2.90
C LYS A 43 -5.92 -3.33 -3.49
N HIS A 44 -5.06 -4.35 -3.60
CA HIS A 44 -5.48 -5.66 -4.07
C HIS A 44 -6.52 -6.29 -3.14
N ASP A 45 -6.30 -6.25 -1.82
CA ASP A 45 -7.25 -6.80 -0.85
C ASP A 45 -8.62 -6.11 -0.94
N ALA A 46 -8.64 -4.79 -1.09
CA ALA A 46 -9.88 -4.04 -1.31
C ALA A 46 -10.58 -4.42 -2.64
N GLN A 47 -9.83 -4.71 -3.70
CA GLN A 47 -10.40 -5.22 -4.95
C GLN A 47 -11.03 -6.60 -4.77
N VAL A 48 -10.36 -7.49 -4.03
CA VAL A 48 -10.87 -8.83 -3.74
C VAL A 48 -12.18 -8.76 -2.95
N GLU A 49 -12.30 -7.84 -1.99
CA GLU A 49 -13.55 -7.62 -1.24
C GLU A 49 -14.70 -7.23 -2.18
N VAL A 50 -14.47 -6.27 -3.09
CA VAL A 50 -15.45 -5.85 -4.11
C VAL A 50 -15.88 -7.03 -4.97
N TYR A 51 -14.94 -7.77 -5.55
CA TYR A 51 -15.25 -8.91 -6.41
C TYR A 51 -15.99 -10.03 -5.66
N ARG A 52 -15.66 -10.25 -4.38
CA ARG A 52 -16.36 -11.23 -3.54
C ARG A 52 -17.82 -10.85 -3.32
N ILE A 53 -18.11 -9.58 -3.06
CA ILE A 53 -19.50 -9.11 -2.87
C ILE A 53 -20.25 -9.16 -4.20
N PHE A 54 -19.61 -8.74 -5.29
CA PHE A 54 -20.18 -8.80 -6.62
C PHE A 54 -20.53 -10.24 -7.02
N GLY A 55 -19.62 -11.20 -6.84
CA GLY A 55 -19.92 -12.61 -7.13
C GLY A 55 -21.02 -13.21 -6.24
N LYS A 56 -21.21 -12.70 -5.02
CA LYS A 56 -22.38 -13.08 -4.20
C LYS A 56 -23.68 -12.55 -4.78
N LEU A 57 -23.68 -11.34 -5.34
CA LEU A 57 -24.86 -10.76 -6.00
C LEU A 57 -25.21 -11.53 -7.28
N GLU A 58 -24.21 -11.87 -8.10
CA GLU A 58 -24.42 -12.72 -9.28
C GLU A 58 -25.03 -14.07 -8.88
N LEU A 59 -24.44 -14.75 -7.89
CA LEU A 59 -24.98 -16.02 -7.40
C LEU A 59 -26.38 -15.87 -6.80
N PHE A 60 -26.66 -14.74 -6.14
CA PHE A 60 -27.97 -14.46 -5.59
C PHE A 60 -29.01 -14.36 -6.69
N ASP A 61 -28.69 -13.67 -7.79
CA ASP A 61 -29.57 -13.52 -8.96
C ASP A 61 -29.75 -14.84 -9.72
N GLU A 62 -28.76 -15.74 -9.67
CA GLU A 62 -28.88 -17.09 -10.25
C GLU A 62 -29.75 -18.04 -9.42
N ILE A 63 -29.67 -17.95 -8.08
CA ILE A 63 -30.36 -18.89 -7.17
C ILE A 63 -31.77 -18.43 -6.81
N PHE A 64 -31.97 -17.13 -6.58
CA PHE A 64 -33.22 -16.59 -6.07
C PHE A 64 -33.97 -15.80 -7.15
N ASN A 65 -35.14 -16.30 -7.55
CA ASN A 65 -36.08 -15.57 -8.41
C ASN A 65 -37.11 -14.74 -7.62
N ASP A 66 -37.70 -13.75 -8.28
CA ASP A 66 -38.97 -13.09 -7.91
C ASP A 66 -39.04 -12.53 -6.49
N GLY A 67 -37.95 -11.92 -6.03
CA GLY A 67 -37.99 -11.03 -4.87
C GLY A 67 -38.05 -11.70 -3.50
N VAL A 68 -37.89 -13.03 -3.44
CA VAL A 68 -37.98 -13.84 -2.21
C VAL A 68 -37.01 -13.37 -1.11
N MET A 69 -35.97 -12.60 -1.45
CA MET A 69 -35.01 -12.07 -0.48
C MET A 69 -34.45 -10.67 -0.84
N ASN A 70 -35.25 -9.79 -1.44
CA ASN A 70 -34.78 -8.46 -1.88
C ASN A 70 -34.02 -7.67 -0.79
N HIS A 71 -34.46 -7.71 0.46
CA HIS A 71 -33.76 -7.05 1.56
C HIS A 71 -32.29 -7.50 1.75
N VAL A 72 -31.96 -8.75 1.43
CA VAL A 72 -30.57 -9.23 1.45
C VAL A 72 -29.81 -8.78 0.22
N LYS A 73 -30.46 -8.76 -0.95
CA LYS A 73 -29.88 -8.19 -2.16
C LYS A 73 -29.54 -6.71 -1.96
N ASP A 74 -30.49 -5.92 -1.48
CA ASP A 74 -30.32 -4.49 -1.18
C ASP A 74 -29.15 -4.26 -0.21
N LYS A 75 -29.01 -5.14 0.80
CA LYS A 75 -27.89 -5.07 1.75
C LYS A 75 -26.56 -5.38 1.07
N LEU A 76 -26.50 -6.39 0.20
CA LEU A 76 -25.29 -6.72 -0.56
C LEU A 76 -24.92 -5.60 -1.54
N GLU A 77 -25.89 -4.93 -2.16
CA GLU A 77 -25.66 -3.76 -3.02
C GLU A 77 -25.11 -2.55 -2.24
N GLN A 78 -25.63 -2.32 -1.03
CA GLN A 78 -25.09 -1.31 -0.11
C GLN A 78 -23.66 -1.66 0.32
N GLU A 79 -23.40 -2.92 0.70
CA GLU A 79 -22.06 -3.40 1.03
C GLU A 79 -21.10 -3.23 -0.15
N LEU A 80 -21.55 -3.54 -1.37
CA LEU A 80 -20.76 -3.36 -2.59
C LEU A 80 -20.40 -1.88 -2.80
N THR A 81 -21.36 -0.98 -2.61
CA THR A 81 -21.14 0.48 -2.72
C THR A 81 -20.10 0.97 -1.72
N LEU A 82 -20.18 0.50 -0.46
CA LEU A 82 -19.21 0.84 0.58
C LEU A 82 -17.82 0.25 0.27
N ALA A 83 -17.75 -0.99 -0.22
CA ALA A 83 -16.49 -1.62 -0.61
C ALA A 83 -15.82 -0.87 -1.77
N HIS A 84 -16.59 -0.42 -2.77
CA HIS A 84 -16.07 0.44 -3.84
C HIS A 84 -15.53 1.77 -3.32
N ALA A 85 -16.25 2.42 -2.40
CA ALA A 85 -15.77 3.66 -1.79
C ALA A 85 -14.43 3.46 -1.07
N ARG A 86 -14.32 2.40 -0.26
CA ARG A 86 -13.07 2.02 0.42
C ARG A 86 -11.94 1.76 -0.57
N LEU A 87 -12.20 1.05 -1.66
CA LEU A 87 -11.22 0.78 -2.71
C LEU A 87 -10.69 2.07 -3.36
N VAL A 88 -11.56 3.03 -3.64
CA VAL A 88 -11.17 4.34 -4.21
C VAL A 88 -10.32 5.16 -3.24
N ASP A 89 -10.53 4.98 -1.94
CA ASP A 89 -9.77 5.65 -0.89
C ASP A 89 -8.36 5.05 -0.70
N VAL A 90 -8.11 3.80 -1.12
CA VAL A 90 -6.76 3.21 -1.07
C VAL A 90 -5.83 3.91 -2.07
N LYS A 91 -4.93 4.74 -1.54
CA LYS A 91 -3.90 5.44 -2.32
C LYS A 91 -2.66 4.57 -2.48
N VAL A 92 -2.26 4.35 -3.72
CA VAL A 92 -0.95 3.77 -4.05
C VAL A 92 -0.04 4.93 -4.46
N PRO A 93 1.04 5.20 -3.70
CA PRO A 93 1.95 6.30 -4.02
C PRO A 93 2.66 6.02 -5.36
N ASN A 94 2.97 7.07 -6.12
CA ASN A 94 3.91 6.91 -7.24
C ASN A 94 5.35 6.86 -6.69
N LEU A 95 6.17 6.01 -7.29
CA LEU A 95 7.59 5.86 -6.97
C LEU A 95 8.49 6.75 -7.84
N ASP A 96 7.95 7.36 -8.90
CA ASP A 96 8.66 8.29 -9.79
C ASP A 96 9.09 9.59 -9.11
#